data_AF-A0A9Q3PLB1-F1
#
_entry.id   AF-A0A9Q3PLB1-F1
#
_cell.length_a   1.000
_cell.length_b   1.000
_cell.length_c   1.000
_cell.angle_alpha   90.00
_cell.angle_beta   90.00
_cell.angle_gamma   90.00
#
_symmetry.space_group_name_H-M   'P 1'
#
loop_
_entity.id
_entity.type
_entity.pdbx_description
1 polymer ?
#
loop_
_entity_poly.entity_id
_entity_poly.type
_entity_poly.pdbx_seq_one_letter_code
_entity_poly.pdbx_strand_id
1 'polypeptide(L)'
;MRPDHEKHDWSWWKSEVITKWDNNSWRFKIENSIECAIFNSKRDKPLTCFFKKKDRVSALHPDMSDTMINFKILSKCGGELEHAIKCRCLEPCSTEYYINLKEVIITRTRIGKTWTKIPMESKMVLNISREDRRPEKPVLNCHKCGITSHLANTFTKKTNINAVQVIE
;
A
#
# COMPACT_ATOMS: atom_id res chain seq x y z
N MET A 1 -8.12 34.33 48.93
CA MET A 1 -7.13 33.26 49.16
C MET A 1 -7.27 32.25 48.04
N ARG A 2 -6.22 31.99 47.25
CA ARG A 2 -6.21 30.82 46.35
C ARG A 2 -5.85 29.60 47.20
N PRO A 3 -6.50 28.44 47.01
CA PRO A 3 -6.10 27.23 47.73
C PRO A 3 -4.65 26.90 47.35
N ASP A 4 -3.84 26.54 48.35
CA ASP A 4 -2.52 26.00 48.11
C ASP A 4 -2.66 24.79 47.20
N HIS A 5 -2.00 24.83 46.04
CA HIS A 5 -1.95 23.68 45.15
C HIS A 5 -1.16 22.60 45.87
N GLU A 6 -1.87 21.67 46.51
CA GLU A 6 -1.27 20.43 46.99
C GLU A 6 -0.39 19.86 45.86
N LYS A 7 0.86 19.55 46.18
CA LYS A 7 1.78 18.94 45.22
C LYS A 7 1.32 17.52 44.97
N HIS A 8 0.35 17.37 44.07
CA HIS A 8 -0.12 16.07 43.63
C HIS A 8 0.96 15.36 42.81
N ASP A 9 1.03 14.05 42.97
CA ASP A 9 1.91 13.20 42.18
C ASP A 9 1.40 13.07 40.74
N TRP A 10 2.24 12.51 39.85
CA TRP A 10 1.86 12.33 38.46
C TRP A 10 0.68 11.37 38.28
N SER A 11 0.56 10.36 39.16
CA SER A 11 -0.52 9.37 39.10
C SER A 11 -1.88 10.03 39.33
N TRP A 12 -1.97 10.94 40.29
CA TRP A 12 -3.16 11.74 40.57
C TRP A 12 -3.52 12.64 39.39
N TRP A 13 -2.55 13.39 38.85
CA TRP A 13 -2.80 14.23 37.67
C TRP A 13 -3.25 13.43 36.46
N LYS A 14 -2.68 12.24 36.25
CA LYS A 14 -3.10 11.32 35.19
C LYS A 14 -4.54 10.87 35.41
N SER A 15 -4.91 10.50 36.63
CA SER A 15 -6.28 10.14 36.98
C SER A 15 -7.24 11.29 36.68
N GLU A 16 -6.89 12.51 37.08
CA GLU A 16 -7.78 13.66 36.93
C GLU A 16 -7.95 14.09 35.47
N VAL A 17 -6.88 13.99 34.67
CA VAL A 17 -6.94 14.19 33.22
C VAL A 17 -7.83 13.15 32.56
N ILE A 18 -7.72 11.88 32.96
CA ILE A 18 -8.60 10.81 32.47
C ILE A 18 -10.04 11.14 32.86
N THR A 19 -10.35 11.35 34.13
CA THR A 19 -11.73 11.67 34.59
C THR A 19 -12.35 12.83 33.82
N LYS A 20 -11.58 13.89 33.53
CA LYS A 20 -12.09 15.09 32.86
C LYS A 20 -12.23 14.95 31.34
N TRP A 21 -11.34 14.22 30.69
CA TRP A 21 -11.22 14.20 29.23
C TRP A 21 -11.51 12.84 28.58
N ASP A 22 -11.62 11.77 29.36
CA ASP A 22 -11.90 10.41 28.92
C ASP A 22 -13.39 10.20 28.63
N ASN A 23 -13.95 11.09 27.81
CA ASN A 23 -15.29 10.93 27.27
C ASN A 23 -15.25 10.07 25.99
N ASN A 24 -16.38 9.47 25.66
CA ASN A 24 -16.52 8.61 24.47
C ASN A 24 -16.08 9.31 23.18
N SER A 25 -16.27 10.63 23.07
CA SER A 25 -15.83 11.40 21.89
C SER A 25 -14.32 11.50 21.77
N TRP A 26 -13.59 11.61 22.88
CA TRP A 26 -12.12 11.60 22.89
C TRP A 26 -11.58 10.22 22.51
N ARG A 27 -12.13 9.16 23.12
CA ARG A 27 -11.78 7.77 22.78
C ARG A 27 -11.99 7.50 21.29
N PHE A 28 -13.16 7.86 20.77
CA PHE A 28 -13.49 7.74 19.36
C PHE A 28 -12.51 8.52 18.47
N LYS A 29 -12.14 9.76 18.83
CA LYS A 29 -11.15 10.55 18.08
C LYS A 29 -9.79 9.86 18.01
N ILE A 30 -9.31 9.31 19.13
CA ILE A 30 -8.02 8.61 19.15
C ILE A 30 -8.11 7.33 18.33
N GLU A 31 -9.16 6.52 18.53
CA GLU A 31 -9.36 5.28 17.79
C GLU A 31 -9.42 5.55 16.28
N ASN A 32 -10.25 6.50 15.84
CA ASN A 32 -10.32 6.93 14.45
C ASN A 32 -8.95 7.45 13.94
N SER A 33 -8.16 8.13 14.77
CA SER A 33 -6.82 8.57 14.39
C SER A 33 -5.84 7.41 14.18
N ILE A 34 -6.03 6.27 14.85
CA ILE A 34 -5.25 5.05 14.66
C ILE A 34 -5.73 4.34 13.39
N GLU A 35 -7.04 4.29 13.16
CA GLU A 35 -7.65 3.64 12.02
C GLU A 35 -7.34 4.33 10.70
N CYS A 36 -7.45 5.66 10.64
CA CYS A 36 -7.12 6.44 9.45
C CYS A 36 -5.61 6.58 9.22
N ALA A 37 -4.77 6.27 10.20
CA ALA A 37 -3.31 6.37 10.08
C ALA A 37 -2.74 5.20 9.27
N ILE A 38 -2.97 5.20 7.96
CA ILE A 38 -2.36 4.23 7.05
C ILE A 38 -0.86 4.53 6.92
N PHE A 39 -0.03 3.49 7.00
CA PHE A 39 1.41 3.63 6.85
C PHE A 39 1.78 4.00 5.40
N ASN A 40 2.58 5.06 5.21
CA ASN A 40 3.10 5.44 3.90
C ASN A 40 4.64 5.35 3.86
N SER A 41 5.17 4.44 3.04
CA SER A 41 6.62 4.18 2.97
C SER A 41 7.48 5.38 2.52
N LYS A 42 6.89 6.38 1.84
CA LYS A 42 7.62 7.57 1.37
C LYS A 42 7.73 8.65 2.43
N ARG A 43 6.70 8.77 3.26
CA ARG A 43 6.55 9.86 4.24
C ARG A 43 6.99 9.41 5.64
N ASP A 44 6.66 8.17 5.99
CA ASP A 44 6.70 7.71 7.36
C ASP A 44 7.91 6.80 7.59
N LYS A 45 8.73 7.15 8.60
CA LYS A 45 9.79 6.25 9.09
C LYS A 45 9.15 5.07 9.82
N PRO A 46 9.49 3.81 9.51
CA PRO A 46 8.86 2.62 10.09
C PRO A 46 8.86 2.63 11.62
N LEU A 47 10.01 2.91 12.23
CA LEU A 47 10.22 2.97 13.67
C LEU A 47 9.35 4.04 14.35
N THR A 48 9.44 5.28 13.89
CA THR A 48 8.69 6.42 14.46
C THR A 48 7.19 6.23 14.32
N CYS A 49 6.74 5.76 13.15
CA CYS A 49 5.32 5.47 12.92
C CYS A 49 4.82 4.35 13.84
N PHE A 50 5.65 3.32 14.05
CA PHE A 50 5.32 2.20 14.92
C PHE A 50 5.14 2.65 16.37
N PHE A 51 6.13 3.32 16.98
CA PHE A 51 6.04 3.77 18.37
C PHE A 51 4.89 4.74 18.60
N LYS A 52 4.69 5.71 17.69
CA LYS A 52 3.56 6.64 17.77
C LYS A 52 2.20 5.92 17.79
N LYS A 53 2.07 4.82 17.05
CA LYS A 53 0.84 4.01 17.08
C LYS A 53 0.78 3.14 18.33
N LYS A 54 1.89 2.53 18.75
CA LYS A 54 1.99 1.74 19.98
C LYS A 54 1.52 2.57 21.18
N ASP A 55 2.04 3.78 21.36
CA ASP A 55 1.69 4.65 22.48
C ASP A 55 0.20 4.97 22.51
N ARG A 56 -0.40 5.23 21.34
CA ARG A 56 -1.84 5.51 21.22
C ARG A 56 -2.70 4.28 21.52
N VAL A 57 -2.28 3.10 21.05
CA VAL A 57 -2.99 1.85 21.30
C VAL A 57 -2.89 1.48 22.79
N SER A 58 -1.70 1.58 23.38
CA SER A 58 -1.48 1.33 24.81
C SER A 58 -2.23 2.32 25.70
N ALA A 59 -2.42 3.57 25.25
CA ALA A 59 -3.23 4.55 25.97
C ALA A 59 -4.73 4.19 25.97
N LEU A 60 -5.24 3.60 24.90
CA LEU A 60 -6.64 3.17 24.80
C LEU A 60 -6.90 1.79 25.42
N HIS A 61 -5.91 0.90 25.34
CA HIS A 61 -6.01 -0.49 25.79
C HIS A 61 -4.77 -0.83 26.62
N PRO A 62 -4.72 -0.38 27.88
CA PRO A 62 -3.57 -0.64 28.76
C PRO A 62 -3.37 -2.14 29.04
N ASP A 63 -4.44 -2.93 29.00
CA ASP A 63 -4.41 -4.37 29.30
C ASP A 63 -4.08 -5.24 28.07
N MET A 64 -3.84 -4.63 26.91
CA MET A 64 -3.56 -5.35 25.67
C MET A 64 -2.10 -5.84 25.64
N SER A 65 -1.89 -7.11 25.30
CA SER A 65 -0.53 -7.67 25.15
C SER A 65 0.25 -6.98 24.03
N ASP A 66 1.57 -6.89 24.16
CA ASP A 66 2.43 -6.33 23.11
C ASP A 66 2.25 -7.07 21.77
N THR A 67 2.03 -8.39 21.79
CA THR A 67 1.73 -9.16 20.59
C THR A 67 0.46 -8.68 19.89
N MET A 68 -0.61 -8.45 20.64
CA MET A 68 -1.88 -7.96 20.10
C MET A 68 -1.76 -6.52 19.61
N ILE A 69 -0.98 -5.68 20.30
CA ILE A 69 -0.66 -4.33 19.84
C ILE A 69 0.08 -4.38 18.49
N ASN A 70 1.06 -5.28 18.35
CA ASN A 70 1.81 -5.47 17.12
C ASN A 70 0.89 -5.88 15.95
N PHE A 71 -0.06 -6.81 16.18
CA PHE A 71 -1.06 -7.17 15.17
C PHE A 71 -2.00 -6.02 14.82
N LYS A 72 -2.47 -5.25 15.81
CA LYS A 72 -3.34 -4.10 15.58
C LYS A 72 -2.60 -3.06 14.72
N ILE A 73 -1.32 -2.80 14.99
CA ILE A 73 -0.49 -1.91 14.16
C ILE A 73 -0.25 -2.49 12.76
N LEU A 74 -0.01 -3.80 12.65
CA LEU A 74 0.20 -4.51 11.39
C LEU A 74 -0.98 -4.38 10.44
N SER A 75 -2.21 -4.55 10.95
CA SER A 75 -3.44 -4.38 10.17
C SER A 75 -3.56 -3.01 9.50
N LYS A 76 -2.87 -1.99 10.04
CA LYS A 76 -2.85 -0.61 9.49
C LYS A 76 -1.74 -0.39 8.46
N CYS A 77 -0.91 -1.39 8.19
CA CYS A 77 0.01 -1.36 7.05
C CYS A 77 -0.73 -1.73 5.76
N GLY A 78 -1.68 -2.68 5.83
CA GLY A 78 -2.56 -3.06 4.74
C GLY A 78 -1.86 -3.73 3.55
N GLY A 79 -2.65 -4.42 2.73
CA GLY A 79 -2.27 -4.93 1.42
C GLY A 79 -1.01 -5.81 1.42
N GLU A 80 -0.14 -5.58 0.44
CA GLU A 80 1.08 -6.38 0.24
C GLU A 80 2.08 -6.26 1.39
N LEU A 81 2.15 -5.10 2.05
CA LEU A 81 3.10 -4.88 3.15
C LEU A 81 2.68 -5.70 4.38
N GLU A 82 1.40 -5.69 4.71
CA GLU A 82 0.86 -6.53 5.77
C GLU A 82 1.10 -8.01 5.49
N HIS A 83 0.76 -8.47 4.28
CA HIS A 83 0.95 -9.86 3.87
C HIS A 83 2.44 -10.27 3.93
N ALA A 84 3.34 -9.44 3.39
CA ALA A 84 4.76 -9.72 3.37
C ALA A 84 5.38 -9.84 4.76
N ILE A 85 4.89 -9.05 5.73
CA ILE A 85 5.31 -9.15 7.12
C ILE A 85 4.76 -10.44 7.73
N LYS A 86 3.46 -10.74 7.58
CA LYS A 86 2.84 -11.97 8.11
C LYS A 86 3.55 -13.23 7.63
N CYS A 87 3.90 -13.33 6.35
CA CYS A 87 4.60 -14.50 5.81
C CYS A 87 6.03 -14.71 6.35
N ARG A 88 6.64 -13.69 6.97
CA ARG A 88 8.03 -13.74 7.46
C ARG A 88 8.12 -13.63 8.99
N CYS A 89 7.00 -13.36 9.64
CA CYS A 89 6.88 -13.23 11.08
C CYS A 89 6.53 -14.60 11.65
N LEU A 90 7.48 -15.26 12.31
CA LEU A 90 7.21 -16.48 13.06
C LEU A 90 6.63 -16.08 14.43
N GLU A 91 5.43 -16.56 14.74
CA GLU A 91 4.78 -16.28 16.03
C GLU A 91 5.29 -17.25 17.13
N PRO A 92 5.45 -16.80 18.39
CA PRO A 92 5.30 -15.43 18.87
C PRO A 92 6.53 -14.56 18.53
N CYS A 93 6.29 -13.31 18.16
CA CYS A 93 7.32 -12.43 17.65
C CYS A 93 7.50 -11.19 18.54
N SER A 94 8.74 -10.85 18.88
CA SER A 94 9.03 -9.66 19.68
C SER A 94 8.75 -8.38 18.88
N THR A 95 8.45 -7.30 19.61
CA THR A 95 8.25 -5.97 19.02
C THR A 95 9.46 -5.52 18.20
N GLU A 96 10.67 -5.81 18.68
CA GLU A 96 11.91 -5.49 17.98
C GLU A 96 12.05 -6.24 16.67
N TYR A 97 11.80 -7.56 16.67
CA TYR A 97 11.84 -8.34 15.44
C TYR A 97 10.79 -7.84 14.45
N TYR A 98 9.59 -7.52 14.91
CA TYR A 98 8.54 -6.98 14.07
C TYR A 98 8.94 -5.67 13.37
N ILE A 99 9.54 -4.74 14.12
CA ILE A 99 10.06 -3.47 13.59
C ILE A 99 11.18 -3.71 12.59
N ASN A 100 12.17 -4.54 12.94
CA ASN A 100 13.31 -4.86 12.10
C ASN A 100 12.86 -5.51 10.79
N LEU A 101 11.95 -6.48 10.86
CA LEU A 101 11.38 -7.15 9.70
C LEU A 101 10.65 -6.14 8.79
N LYS A 102 9.82 -5.28 9.37
CA LYS A 102 9.11 -4.23 8.63
C LYS A 102 10.10 -3.29 7.93
N GLU A 103 11.16 -2.86 8.60
CA GLU A 103 12.19 -2.01 8.02
C GLU A 103 12.94 -2.72 6.88
N VAL A 104 13.32 -3.98 7.06
CA VAL A 104 13.97 -4.80 6.03
C VAL A 104 13.07 -4.95 4.80
N ILE A 105 11.78 -5.21 4.98
CA ILE A 105 10.84 -5.33 3.85
C ILE A 105 10.74 -4.00 3.11
N ILE A 106 10.57 -2.89 3.80
CA ILE A 106 10.40 -1.56 3.15
C ILE A 106 11.68 -1.11 2.44
N THR A 107 12.85 -1.42 3.02
CA THR A 107 14.14 -1.02 2.46
C THR A 107 14.55 -1.91 1.29
N ARG A 108 14.43 -3.23 1.44
CA ARG A 108 14.90 -4.22 0.45
C ARG A 108 13.88 -4.53 -0.65
N THR A 109 12.61 -4.20 -0.46
CA THR A 109 11.58 -4.43 -1.47
C THR A 109 11.03 -3.11 -2.02
N ARG A 110 10.28 -3.20 -3.13
CA ARG A 110 9.47 -2.07 -3.63
C ARG A 110 8.05 -2.06 -3.03
N ILE A 111 7.74 -2.98 -2.10
CA ILE A 111 6.43 -3.12 -1.49
C ILE A 111 6.11 -1.88 -0.65
N GLY A 112 4.92 -1.32 -0.83
CA GLY A 112 4.47 -0.11 -0.16
C GLY A 112 4.99 1.20 -0.77
N LYS A 113 5.86 1.17 -1.79
CA LYS A 113 6.24 2.38 -2.55
C LYS A 113 5.16 2.62 -3.61
N THR A 114 4.30 3.62 -3.40
CA THR A 114 3.42 4.11 -4.47
C THR A 114 4.31 4.58 -5.64
N TRP A 115 4.01 4.21 -6.88
CA TRP A 115 4.72 4.79 -8.02
C TRP A 115 4.37 6.28 -8.09
N THR A 116 5.28 7.19 -7.74
CA THR A 116 5.11 8.61 -8.09
C THR A 116 5.48 8.70 -9.56
N LYS A 117 4.51 9.03 -10.42
CA LYS A 117 4.85 9.59 -11.73
C LYS A 117 5.72 10.81 -11.43
N ILE A 118 7.00 10.75 -11.76
CA ILE A 118 7.87 11.91 -11.76
C ILE A 118 7.18 12.93 -12.68
N PRO A 119 6.84 14.16 -12.23
CA PRO A 119 6.41 15.18 -13.16
C PRO A 119 7.56 15.37 -14.13
N MET A 120 7.35 14.98 -15.38
CA MET A 120 8.33 15.23 -16.43
C MET A 120 8.46 16.75 -16.51
N GLU A 121 9.55 17.30 -15.96
CA GLU A 121 9.87 18.71 -16.09
C GLU A 121 9.76 19.07 -17.57
N SER A 122 8.85 20.00 -17.86
CA SER A 122 8.64 20.54 -19.19
C SER A 122 9.90 21.31 -19.58
N LYS A 123 10.87 20.59 -20.15
CA LYS A 123 12.03 21.22 -20.77
C LYS A 123 11.52 21.98 -21.97
N MET A 124 11.72 23.30 -21.92
CA MET A 124 11.40 24.26 -22.97
C MET A 124 11.80 23.70 -24.35
N VAL A 125 10.85 23.85 -25.27
CA VAL A 125 10.94 23.43 -26.66
C VAL A 125 12.15 24.08 -27.32
N LEU A 126 13.19 23.30 -27.60
CA LEU A 126 14.12 23.60 -28.68
C LEU A 126 13.65 22.82 -29.91
N ASN A 127 13.17 23.57 -30.90
CA ASN A 127 12.82 23.07 -32.22
C ASN A 127 14.08 22.44 -32.86
N ILE A 128 14.21 21.14 -32.73
CA ILE A 128 15.06 20.32 -33.59
C ILE A 128 14.09 19.46 -34.38
N SER A 129 13.99 19.72 -35.68
CA SER A 129 13.27 18.86 -36.62
C SER A 129 13.81 17.44 -36.46
N ARG A 130 12.97 16.52 -35.99
CA ARG A 130 13.30 15.11 -35.83
C ARG A 130 12.58 14.35 -36.92
N GLU A 131 13.36 13.87 -37.88
CA GLU A 131 12.99 12.78 -38.79
C GLU A 131 12.30 11.67 -37.98
N ASP A 132 11.11 11.27 -38.42
CA ASP A 132 10.20 10.34 -37.75
C ASP A 132 10.79 8.91 -37.78
N ARG A 133 11.66 8.58 -36.82
CA ARG A 133 12.07 7.20 -36.57
C ARG A 133 11.03 6.47 -35.73
N ARG A 134 9.84 6.27 -36.31
CA ARG A 134 8.91 5.22 -35.88
C ARG A 134 9.50 3.87 -36.29
N PRO A 135 9.64 2.87 -35.40
CA PRO A 135 9.85 1.51 -35.86
C PRO A 135 8.62 1.11 -36.69
N GLU A 136 8.84 0.76 -37.96
CA GLU A 136 7.78 0.30 -38.85
C GLU A 136 7.08 -0.90 -38.22
N LYS A 137 5.76 -0.81 -38.05
CA LYS A 137 4.98 -1.95 -37.58
C LYS A 137 5.12 -3.08 -38.60
N PRO A 138 5.37 -4.33 -38.18
CA PRO A 138 5.43 -5.44 -39.11
C PRO A 138 4.08 -5.56 -39.83
N VAL A 139 4.12 -5.53 -41.16
CA VAL A 139 2.95 -5.77 -42.01
C VAL A 139 2.58 -7.24 -41.85
N LEU A 140 1.54 -7.51 -41.06
CA LEU A 140 1.03 -8.85 -40.84
C LEU A 140 0.01 -9.21 -41.92
N ASN A 141 0.32 -10.24 -42.70
CA ASN A 141 -0.55 -10.76 -43.75
C ASN A 141 -1.55 -11.74 -43.13
N CYS A 142 -2.78 -11.78 -43.63
CA CYS A 142 -3.74 -12.81 -43.26
C CYS A 142 -3.23 -14.19 -43.69
N HIS A 143 -2.92 -15.09 -42.75
CA HIS A 143 -2.47 -16.45 -43.09
C HIS A 143 -3.48 -17.29 -43.90
N LYS A 144 -4.75 -16.89 -43.98
CA LYS A 144 -5.77 -17.59 -44.79
C LYS A 144 -5.84 -17.14 -46.25
N CYS A 145 -5.43 -15.91 -46.58
CA CYS A 145 -5.54 -15.39 -47.95
C CYS A 145 -4.36 -14.55 -48.43
N GLY A 146 -3.34 -14.33 -47.59
CA GLY A 146 -2.12 -13.59 -47.90
C GLY A 146 -2.26 -12.06 -47.99
N ILE A 147 -3.46 -11.50 -47.78
CA ILE A 147 -3.71 -10.06 -47.95
C ILE A 147 -3.44 -9.31 -46.62
N THR A 148 -2.90 -8.10 -46.73
CA THR A 148 -2.46 -7.24 -45.60
C THR A 148 -3.56 -6.39 -44.97
N SER A 149 -4.77 -6.43 -45.52
CA SER A 149 -5.90 -5.57 -45.11
C SER A 149 -6.64 -6.05 -43.87
N HIS A 150 -6.38 -7.29 -43.42
CA HIS A 150 -7.08 -7.90 -42.29
C HIS A 150 -6.25 -9.04 -41.70
N LEU A 151 -6.61 -9.48 -40.49
CA LEU A 151 -6.00 -10.64 -39.83
C LEU A 151 -6.87 -11.88 -40.02
N ALA A 152 -6.29 -13.07 -39.84
CA ALA A 152 -6.98 -14.36 -40.03
C ALA A 152 -8.25 -14.52 -39.16
N ASN A 153 -8.30 -13.81 -38.03
CA ASN A 153 -9.44 -13.84 -37.11
C ASN A 153 -10.65 -13.01 -37.61
N THR A 154 -10.46 -12.14 -38.60
CA THR A 154 -11.51 -11.32 -39.23
C THR A 154 -11.81 -11.77 -40.66
N PHE A 155 -11.38 -12.98 -41.04
CA PHE A 155 -11.59 -13.53 -42.38
C PHE A 155 -12.99 -14.12 -42.52
N THR A 156 -13.79 -13.58 -43.44
CA THR A 156 -15.23 -13.87 -43.57
C THR A 156 -15.61 -14.79 -44.74
N LYS A 157 -14.67 -15.32 -45.53
CA LYS A 157 -15.02 -16.27 -46.61
C LYS A 157 -15.40 -17.63 -46.02
N LYS A 158 -16.67 -18.00 -46.16
CA LYS A 158 -17.18 -19.36 -45.94
C LYS A 158 -16.61 -20.28 -47.03
N THR A 159 -15.82 -21.26 -46.64
CA THR A 159 -15.45 -22.38 -47.51
C THR A 159 -16.66 -23.32 -47.61
N ASN A 160 -17.14 -23.60 -48.82
CA ASN A 160 -18.16 -24.63 -49.05
C ASN A 160 -17.54 -26.01 -48.81
N ILE A 161 -17.93 -26.65 -47.72
CA ILE A 161 -17.56 -28.03 -47.39
C ILE A 161 -18.59 -28.93 -48.06
N ASN A 162 -18.27 -29.40 -49.27
CA ASN A 162 -18.76 -30.63 -49.93
C ASN A 162 -18.72 -30.46 -51.46
N ALA A 163 -17.59 -30.79 -52.05
CA ALA A 163 -17.53 -31.25 -53.44
C ALA A 163 -16.79 -32.59 -53.41
N VAL A 164 -17.56 -33.68 -53.32
CA VAL A 164 -17.05 -35.04 -53.48
C VAL A 164 -16.70 -35.20 -54.96
N GLN A 165 -15.41 -35.34 -55.28
CA GLN A 165 -14.98 -35.74 -56.61
C GLN A 165 -15.19 -37.25 -56.75
N VAL A 166 -16.10 -37.63 -57.65
CA VAL A 166 -16.28 -39.01 -58.12
C VAL A 166 -15.02 -39.38 -58.91
N ILE A 167 -14.36 -40.46 -58.49
CA ILE A 167 -13.21 -41.05 -59.17
C ILE A 167 -13.77 -42.03 -60.21
N GLU A 168 -13.38 -41.88 -61.48
CA GLU A 168 -13.63 -42.84 -62.56
C GLU A 168 -12.88 -44.16 -62.35
#